data_AF-A0A396HKS5-F1
#
_entry.id   AF-A0A396HKS5-F1
#
_cell.length_a   1.000
_cell.length_b   1.000
_cell.length_c   1.000
_cell.angle_alpha   90.00
_cell.angle_beta   90.00
_cell.angle_gamma   90.00
#
_symmetry.space_group_name_H-M   'P 1'
#
loop_
_entity.id
_entity.type
_entity.pdbx_description
1 polymer ?
#
loop_
_entity_poly.entity_id
_entity_poly.type
_entity_poly.pdbx_seq_one_letter_code
_entity_poly.pdbx_strand_id
1 'polypeptide(L)'
;MLYSTNYRLLFLLFLLFLISVPSFQHKCLASAESSIHGKTFKRPDPLRHFKDYNGEFDVRNKHYLASAAFTGVHGYAFAGVWLFFGVALGIFMIVRCLCGGSLSLPCLDHYYLHIFVLLLLLASLAIVASSFVLATSQKTIRRTEKLKDTVVGIGEEALGAINRVMRTTKQMQYLLLPYNPQICASLNSTTDDLRTNSRVIRRFIDKSEQSFNKAIDTLHTAHIVVLTVNLVTLVAALVLMLLHWRPGFIILILCLWILTSLCWFLTGFDYFLHTFANDACSAFEDFENNPQNSSLGSMLPCINDSFSGKLIAQIGSTIHTFIVELNSDVSLMYQLLGIGEENEELIGLVKICNPFSGPPNYSYSPHNCPRDAIRIGDLPKVLVRFTCHQDDTKEECRRNGRFLPQTSYNMAHAYSRSIQDMLDIYPDLQKLSKCAIVKNKAAEIVSHQCKPIRKSTKLLWASMMSLSIIMVVLVFTWVVETLRCWDKPLSTNTCFRTHTSR
;
A
#
# COMPACT_ATOMS: atom_id res chain seq x y z
N MET A 1 41.46 11.20 -44.28
CA MET A 1 41.18 12.37 -43.39
C MET A 1 39.69 12.70 -43.26
N LEU A 2 38.82 12.48 -44.26
CA LEU A 2 37.36 12.76 -44.13
C LEU A 2 36.60 11.90 -43.10
N TYR A 3 37.06 10.68 -42.79
CA TYR A 3 36.40 9.83 -41.80
C TYR A 3 36.65 10.28 -40.36
N SER A 4 37.70 11.09 -40.12
CA SER A 4 38.12 11.48 -38.77
C SER A 4 37.29 12.52 -38.06
N THR A 5 36.72 13.38 -38.87
CA THR A 5 35.76 14.40 -38.48
C THR A 5 34.40 13.79 -38.11
N ASN A 6 34.01 12.66 -38.69
CA ASN A 6 32.69 12.06 -38.45
C ASN A 6 32.54 11.43 -37.05
N TYR A 7 33.57 10.75 -36.52
CA TYR A 7 33.48 10.20 -35.16
C TYR A 7 33.63 11.26 -34.08
N ARG A 8 34.40 12.33 -34.32
CA ARG A 8 34.44 13.49 -33.41
C ARG A 8 33.11 14.22 -33.39
N LEU A 9 32.45 14.38 -34.54
CA LEU A 9 31.13 14.99 -34.65
C LEU A 9 30.04 14.11 -34.01
N LEU A 10 30.06 12.79 -34.21
CA LEU A 10 29.14 11.85 -33.58
C LEU A 10 29.32 11.83 -32.05
N PHE A 11 30.57 11.87 -31.56
CA PHE A 11 30.89 11.97 -30.15
C PHE A 11 30.45 13.31 -29.55
N LEU A 12 30.61 14.43 -30.28
CA LEU A 12 30.13 15.75 -29.87
C LEU A 12 28.60 15.83 -29.84
N LEU A 13 27.92 15.30 -30.86
CA LEU A 13 26.46 15.21 -30.92
C LEU A 13 25.91 14.31 -29.80
N PHE A 14 26.60 13.23 -29.48
CA PHE A 14 26.26 12.34 -28.37
C PHE A 14 26.53 12.96 -27.00
N LEU A 15 27.61 13.72 -26.83
CA LEU A 15 27.88 14.52 -25.62
C LEU A 15 26.84 15.63 -25.45
N LEU A 16 26.50 16.35 -26.52
CA LEU A 16 25.42 17.35 -26.51
C LEU A 16 24.07 16.69 -26.17
N PHE A 17 23.81 15.48 -26.68
CA PHE A 17 22.64 14.68 -26.32
C PHE A 17 22.66 14.28 -24.83
N LEU A 18 23.76 13.73 -24.31
CA LEU A 18 23.94 13.37 -22.90
C LEU A 18 23.84 14.58 -21.95
N ILE A 19 24.30 15.76 -22.36
CA ILE A 19 24.18 17.02 -21.60
C ILE A 19 22.74 17.56 -21.66
N SER A 20 22.02 17.29 -22.75
CA SER A 20 20.61 17.67 -22.89
C SER A 20 19.68 16.82 -22.03
N VAL A 21 20.01 15.55 -21.73
CA VAL A 21 19.17 14.65 -20.91
C VAL A 21 18.92 15.18 -19.48
N PRO A 22 19.94 15.52 -18.66
CA PRO A 22 19.72 16.09 -17.34
C PRO A 22 19.09 17.48 -17.41
N SER A 23 19.38 18.29 -18.44
CA SER A 23 18.81 19.64 -18.62
C SER A 23 17.32 19.60 -19.01
N PHE A 24 16.88 18.59 -19.75
CA PHE A 24 15.47 18.37 -20.10
C PHE A 24 14.70 17.79 -18.90
N GLN A 25 15.30 16.87 -18.14
CA GLN A 25 14.73 16.37 -16.89
C GLN A 25 14.63 17.47 -15.83
N HIS A 26 15.55 18.44 -15.77
CA HIS A 26 15.47 19.56 -14.83
C HIS A 26 14.33 20.54 -15.17
N LYS A 27 14.04 20.76 -16.47
CA LYS A 27 12.88 21.55 -16.93
C LYS A 27 11.55 20.82 -16.67
N CYS A 28 11.50 19.50 -16.82
CA CYS A 28 10.36 18.70 -16.37
C CYS A 28 10.24 18.62 -14.84
N LEU A 29 11.36 18.58 -14.10
CA LEU A 29 11.36 18.66 -12.63
C LEU A 29 10.82 20.01 -12.16
N ALA A 30 11.23 21.11 -12.78
CA ALA A 30 10.69 22.44 -12.48
C ALA A 30 9.21 22.58 -12.86
N SER A 31 8.77 21.94 -13.95
CA SER A 31 7.34 21.84 -14.30
C SER A 31 6.56 20.97 -13.31
N ALA A 32 7.16 19.90 -12.77
CA ALA A 32 6.54 19.03 -11.77
C ALA A 32 6.58 19.61 -10.35
N GLU A 33 7.55 20.48 -10.03
CA GLU A 33 7.67 21.19 -8.76
C GLU A 33 6.75 22.43 -8.72
N SER A 34 6.33 22.94 -9.88
CA SER A 34 5.35 24.04 -9.99
C SER A 34 3.89 23.66 -9.73
N SER A 35 3.55 22.37 -9.58
CA SER A 35 2.17 21.93 -9.31
C SER A 35 1.83 21.85 -7.81
N ILE A 36 2.53 22.62 -6.96
CA ILE A 36 2.30 22.66 -5.50
C ILE A 36 1.00 23.40 -5.11
N HIS A 37 0.25 23.98 -6.06
CA HIS A 37 -1.07 24.57 -5.78
C HIS A 37 -2.07 24.33 -6.91
N GLY A 38 -3.04 23.43 -6.66
CA GLY A 38 -4.13 23.08 -7.57
C GLY A 38 -4.15 21.59 -7.91
N LYS A 39 -4.74 20.76 -7.02
CA LYS A 39 -4.79 19.30 -7.13
C LYS A 39 -5.63 18.83 -8.32
N THR A 40 -4.99 18.64 -9.46
CA THR A 40 -5.58 17.97 -10.63
C THR A 40 -4.50 17.12 -11.28
N PHE A 41 -4.77 15.82 -11.48
CA PHE A 41 -3.83 14.87 -12.10
C PHE A 41 -3.69 15.09 -13.62
N LYS A 42 -3.46 16.33 -14.07
CA LYS A 42 -3.32 16.70 -15.49
C LYS A 42 -2.09 16.02 -16.08
N ARG A 43 -2.32 14.86 -16.69
CA ARG A 43 -1.30 14.05 -17.33
C ARG A 43 -1.89 13.43 -18.59
N PRO A 44 -1.09 13.23 -19.66
CA PRO A 44 -1.60 12.60 -20.87
C PRO A 44 -2.08 11.18 -20.57
N ASP A 45 -3.25 10.83 -21.10
CA ASP A 45 -3.76 9.46 -21.06
C ASP A 45 -3.59 8.79 -22.44
N PRO A 46 -2.68 7.81 -22.57
CA PRO A 46 -2.44 7.14 -23.85
C PRO A 46 -3.68 6.34 -24.33
N LEU A 47 -4.55 5.87 -23.43
CA LEU A 47 -5.80 5.19 -23.79
C LEU A 47 -6.87 6.16 -24.29
N ARG A 48 -6.67 7.47 -24.12
CA ARG A 48 -7.61 8.52 -24.55
C ARG A 48 -6.95 9.48 -25.55
N HIS A 49 -6.18 8.94 -26.49
CA HIS A 49 -5.51 9.71 -27.54
C HIS A 49 -4.65 10.85 -26.99
N PHE A 50 -3.97 10.61 -25.86
CA PHE A 50 -3.13 11.59 -25.15
C PHE A 50 -3.86 12.84 -24.65
N LYS A 51 -5.21 12.82 -24.57
CA LYS A 51 -5.95 13.85 -23.85
C LYS A 51 -5.63 13.79 -22.37
N ASP A 52 -5.65 14.94 -21.70
CA ASP A 52 -5.37 15.01 -20.28
C ASP A 52 -6.38 14.19 -19.47
N TYR A 53 -5.84 13.38 -18.56
CA TYR A 53 -6.59 12.76 -17.49
C TYR A 53 -6.99 13.85 -16.50
N ASN A 54 -8.31 14.06 -16.34
CA ASN A 54 -8.88 15.00 -15.38
C ASN A 54 -9.65 14.27 -14.26
N GLY A 55 -9.46 12.96 -14.14
CA GLY A 55 -10.12 12.16 -13.12
C GLY A 55 -9.37 12.18 -11.79
N GLU A 56 -9.94 11.53 -10.79
CA GLU A 56 -9.37 11.39 -9.46
C GLU A 56 -8.41 10.19 -9.36
N PHE A 57 -7.75 10.03 -8.20
CA PHE A 57 -6.95 8.83 -7.93
C PHE A 57 -7.87 7.61 -7.86
N ASP A 58 -7.80 6.74 -8.88
CA ASP A 58 -8.58 5.50 -8.92
C ASP A 58 -7.82 4.31 -9.50
N VAL A 59 -7.40 3.39 -8.64
CA VAL A 59 -6.67 2.17 -9.03
C VAL A 59 -7.52 1.16 -9.83
N ARG A 60 -8.85 1.27 -9.82
CA ARG A 60 -9.77 0.46 -10.64
C ARG A 60 -9.97 1.06 -12.02
N ASN A 61 -9.67 2.35 -12.19
CA ASN A 61 -9.81 3.04 -13.47
C ASN A 61 -8.61 2.77 -14.38
N LYS A 62 -8.86 2.17 -15.55
CA LYS A 62 -7.84 1.88 -16.55
C LYS A 62 -7.16 3.14 -17.08
N HIS A 63 -7.89 4.26 -17.18
CA HIS A 63 -7.35 5.54 -17.66
C HIS A 63 -6.38 6.15 -16.66
N TYR A 64 -6.67 6.05 -15.36
CA TYR A 64 -5.72 6.44 -14.31
C TYR A 64 -4.45 5.60 -14.38
N LEU A 65 -4.59 4.27 -14.42
CA LEU A 65 -3.44 3.36 -14.42
C LEU A 65 -2.55 3.58 -15.65
N ALA A 66 -3.15 3.78 -16.82
CA ALA A 66 -2.43 4.05 -18.06
C ALA A 66 -1.72 5.42 -18.04
N SER A 67 -2.39 6.47 -17.57
CA SER A 67 -1.78 7.80 -17.42
C SER A 67 -0.65 7.81 -16.39
N ALA A 68 -0.84 7.13 -15.25
CA ALA A 68 0.19 6.97 -14.23
C ALA A 68 1.40 6.20 -14.80
N ALA A 69 1.19 5.06 -15.46
CA ALA A 69 2.27 4.30 -16.09
C ALA A 69 3.01 5.12 -17.16
N PHE A 70 2.30 5.98 -17.90
CA PHE A 70 2.88 6.85 -18.94
C PHE A 70 3.84 7.91 -18.37
N THR A 71 3.82 8.20 -17.07
CA THR A 71 4.80 9.13 -16.46
C THR A 71 6.24 8.66 -16.61
N GLY A 72 6.47 7.35 -16.72
CA GLY A 72 7.77 6.74 -16.99
C GLY A 72 8.20 6.75 -18.46
N VAL A 73 7.41 7.36 -19.38
CA VAL A 73 7.61 7.29 -20.84
C VAL A 73 9.03 7.63 -21.28
N HIS A 74 9.69 8.56 -20.62
CA HIS A 74 11.06 8.92 -20.95
C HIS A 74 12.01 7.72 -20.81
N GLY A 75 11.97 7.00 -19.68
CA GLY A 75 12.80 5.80 -19.49
C GLY A 75 12.50 4.72 -20.53
N TYR A 76 11.22 4.47 -20.81
CA TYR A 76 10.79 3.46 -21.79
C TYR A 76 11.20 3.82 -23.22
N ALA A 77 11.05 5.08 -23.61
CA ALA A 77 11.43 5.57 -24.93
C ALA A 77 12.96 5.48 -25.12
N PHE A 78 13.73 5.88 -24.11
CA PHE A 78 15.19 5.74 -24.13
C PHE A 78 15.62 4.27 -24.24
N ALA A 79 14.98 3.37 -23.49
CA ALA A 79 15.24 1.93 -23.60
C ALA A 79 14.99 1.43 -25.04
N GLY A 80 13.84 1.77 -25.63
CA GLY A 80 13.50 1.36 -27.00
C GLY A 80 14.47 1.88 -28.05
N VAL A 81 14.79 3.19 -28.01
CA VAL A 81 15.74 3.82 -28.94
C VAL A 81 17.13 3.22 -28.78
N TRP A 82 17.60 3.05 -27.54
CA TRP A 82 18.89 2.43 -27.26
C TRP A 82 18.94 1.01 -27.82
N LEU A 83 17.94 0.18 -27.53
CA LEU A 83 17.86 -1.19 -28.03
C LEU A 83 17.89 -1.27 -29.56
N PHE A 84 17.19 -0.36 -30.25
CA PHE A 84 17.22 -0.28 -31.71
C PHE A 84 18.62 0.00 -32.26
N PHE A 85 19.35 0.96 -31.68
CA PHE A 85 20.74 1.23 -32.05
C PHE A 85 21.65 0.01 -31.82
N GLY A 86 21.43 -0.74 -30.74
CA GLY A 86 22.19 -1.96 -30.45
C GLY A 86 21.95 -3.07 -31.45
N VAL A 87 20.71 -3.27 -31.85
CA VAL A 87 20.34 -4.26 -32.88
C VAL A 87 20.96 -3.87 -34.22
N ALA A 88 20.86 -2.60 -34.62
CA ALA A 88 21.46 -2.10 -35.86
C ALA A 88 22.99 -2.29 -35.88
N LEU A 89 23.67 -1.95 -34.77
CA LEU A 89 25.12 -2.18 -34.62
C LEU A 89 25.45 -3.68 -34.62
N GLY A 90 24.68 -4.51 -33.92
CA GLY A 90 24.87 -5.97 -33.91
C GLY A 90 24.76 -6.58 -35.31
N ILE A 91 23.73 -6.21 -36.08
CA ILE A 91 23.55 -6.66 -37.47
C ILE A 91 24.73 -6.18 -38.34
N PHE A 92 25.14 -4.91 -38.22
CA PHE A 92 26.28 -4.38 -38.96
C PHE A 92 27.56 -5.18 -38.69
N MET A 93 27.83 -5.50 -37.42
CA MET A 93 29.01 -6.28 -37.03
C MET A 93 28.96 -7.72 -37.58
N ILE A 94 27.79 -8.37 -37.57
CA ILE A 94 27.59 -9.71 -38.12
C ILE A 94 27.78 -9.74 -39.64
N VAL A 95 27.16 -8.82 -40.38
CA VAL A 95 27.29 -8.72 -41.84
C VAL A 95 28.74 -8.51 -42.25
N ARG A 96 29.45 -7.60 -41.56
CA ARG A 96 30.85 -7.33 -41.84
C ARG A 96 31.78 -8.51 -41.50
N CYS A 97 31.44 -9.30 -40.48
CA CYS A 97 32.15 -10.54 -40.16
C CYS A 97 31.97 -11.62 -41.25
N LEU A 98 30.76 -11.74 -41.81
CA LEU A 98 30.43 -12.68 -42.89
C LEU A 98 31.06 -12.30 -44.24
N CYS A 99 31.26 -11.01 -44.52
CA CYS A 99 31.87 -10.52 -45.76
C CYS A 99 33.42 -10.56 -45.80
N GLY A 100 34.07 -11.33 -44.92
CA GLY A 100 35.51 -11.61 -45.01
C GLY A 100 36.44 -10.52 -44.50
N GLY A 101 35.98 -9.62 -43.62
CA GLY A 101 36.87 -8.68 -42.94
C GLY A 101 37.88 -9.43 -42.05
N SER A 102 39.18 -9.32 -42.34
CA SER A 102 40.20 -10.01 -41.55
C SER A 102 40.27 -9.47 -40.11
N LEU A 103 40.40 -10.39 -39.15
CA LEU A 103 40.46 -10.09 -37.73
C LEU A 103 41.93 -9.76 -37.33
N SER A 104 42.45 -8.62 -37.76
CA SER A 104 43.84 -8.21 -37.45
C SER A 104 43.98 -7.55 -36.06
N LEU A 105 45.02 -7.96 -35.29
CA LEU A 105 45.65 -7.22 -34.16
C LEU A 105 47.11 -6.92 -34.61
N PRO A 106 47.78 -5.83 -34.17
CA PRO A 106 47.51 -5.02 -32.99
C PRO A 106 47.42 -3.49 -33.18
N CYS A 107 46.59 -2.85 -32.36
CA CYS A 107 46.76 -1.42 -32.05
C CYS A 107 47.31 -1.29 -30.64
N LEU A 108 48.63 -1.44 -30.47
CA LEU A 108 49.29 -0.94 -29.28
C LEU A 108 49.64 0.52 -29.55
N ASP A 109 48.76 1.43 -29.11
CA ASP A 109 49.01 2.87 -29.08
C ASP A 109 49.19 3.32 -27.62
N HIS A 110 49.97 4.37 -27.40
CA HIS A 110 50.24 4.98 -26.09
C HIS A 110 48.94 5.36 -25.32
N TYR A 111 47.81 5.43 -26.01
CA TYR A 111 46.48 5.75 -25.48
C TYR A 111 45.72 4.56 -24.86
N TYR A 112 46.20 3.32 -25.02
CA TYR A 112 45.55 2.10 -24.52
C TYR A 112 45.41 2.10 -22.98
N LEU A 113 46.49 2.49 -22.28
CA LEU A 113 46.51 2.54 -20.81
C LEU A 113 45.50 3.56 -20.26
N HIS A 114 45.34 4.71 -20.92
CA HIS A 114 44.36 5.73 -20.53
C HIS A 114 42.92 5.26 -20.71
N ILE A 115 42.59 4.58 -21.82
CA ILE A 115 41.24 4.01 -22.04
C ILE A 115 40.96 2.88 -21.06
N PHE A 116 41.94 2.00 -20.83
CA PHE A 116 41.81 0.91 -19.87
C PHE A 116 41.52 1.42 -18.45
N VAL A 117 42.26 2.44 -18.00
CA VAL A 117 42.02 3.11 -16.70
C VAL A 117 40.64 3.76 -16.66
N LEU A 118 40.20 4.41 -17.74
CA LEU A 118 38.85 4.98 -17.84
C LEU A 118 37.75 3.89 -17.74
N LEU A 119 37.94 2.75 -18.40
CA LEU A 119 36.99 1.63 -18.35
C LEU A 119 36.93 1.00 -16.95
N LEU A 120 38.07 0.86 -16.28
CA LEU A 120 38.11 0.42 -14.88
C LEU A 120 37.39 1.40 -13.95
N LEU A 121 37.55 2.70 -14.17
CA LEU A 121 36.86 3.74 -13.40
C LEU A 121 35.35 3.72 -13.65
N LEU A 122 34.90 3.57 -14.89
CA LEU A 122 33.47 3.44 -15.19
C LEU A 122 32.87 2.15 -14.63
N ALA A 123 33.61 1.04 -14.68
CA ALA A 123 33.19 -0.22 -14.10
C ALA A 123 33.08 -0.12 -12.57
N SER A 124 34.04 0.51 -11.89
CA SER A 124 33.97 0.71 -10.44
C SER A 124 32.79 1.61 -10.05
N LEU A 125 32.52 2.67 -10.81
CA LEU A 125 31.33 3.51 -10.63
C LEU A 125 30.04 2.71 -10.85
N ALA A 126 29.98 1.83 -11.85
CA ALA A 126 28.82 0.97 -12.11
C ALA A 126 28.58 -0.02 -10.95
N ILE A 127 29.65 -0.57 -10.36
CA ILE A 127 29.58 -1.45 -9.19
C ILE A 127 29.04 -0.69 -7.97
N VAL A 128 29.57 0.51 -7.71
CA VAL A 128 29.11 1.38 -6.60
C VAL A 128 27.64 1.77 -6.80
N ALA A 129 27.26 2.19 -8.02
CA ALA A 129 25.88 2.55 -8.35
C ALA A 129 24.93 1.35 -8.22
N SER A 130 25.32 0.16 -8.68
CA SER A 130 24.53 -1.08 -8.52
C SER A 130 24.33 -1.42 -7.04
N SER A 131 25.37 -1.23 -6.21
CA SER A 131 25.28 -1.44 -4.77
C SER A 131 24.29 -0.46 -4.11
N PHE A 132 24.31 0.80 -4.54
CA PHE A 132 23.37 1.81 -4.08
C PHE A 132 21.94 1.49 -4.49
N VAL A 133 21.72 1.10 -5.74
CA VAL A 133 20.41 0.62 -6.23
C VAL A 133 19.89 -0.51 -5.34
N LEU A 134 20.70 -1.56 -5.10
CA LEU A 134 20.28 -2.70 -4.30
C LEU A 134 19.84 -2.27 -2.88
N ALA A 135 20.64 -1.41 -2.24
CA ALA A 135 20.31 -0.87 -0.92
C ALA A 135 19.01 -0.05 -0.93
N THR A 136 18.80 0.79 -1.96
CA THR A 136 17.58 1.59 -2.10
C THR A 136 16.35 0.75 -2.44
N SER A 137 16.51 -0.32 -3.21
CA SER A 137 15.45 -1.27 -3.57
C SER A 137 14.97 -2.03 -2.34
N GLN A 138 15.89 -2.62 -1.57
CA GLN A 138 15.57 -3.29 -0.30
C GLN A 138 14.88 -2.34 0.68
N LYS A 139 15.38 -1.10 0.80
CA LYS A 139 14.76 -0.09 1.67
C LYS A 139 13.34 0.25 1.22
N THR A 140 13.11 0.39 -0.09
CA THR A 140 11.78 0.69 -0.65
C THR A 140 10.83 -0.47 -0.40
N ILE A 141 11.26 -1.71 -0.65
CA ILE A 141 10.47 -2.92 -0.39
C ILE A 141 10.02 -3.01 1.07
N ARG A 142 10.94 -2.85 2.03
CA ARG A 142 10.59 -2.85 3.47
C ARG A 142 9.59 -1.75 3.84
N ARG A 143 9.60 -0.61 3.13
CA ARG A 143 8.63 0.47 3.36
C ARG A 143 7.29 0.16 2.73
N THR A 144 7.26 -0.43 1.54
CA THR A 144 6.05 -0.90 0.88
C THR A 144 5.37 -2.02 1.67
N GLU A 145 6.15 -2.93 2.28
CA GLU A 145 5.63 -4.00 3.14
C GLU A 145 4.94 -3.43 4.40
N LYS A 146 5.57 -2.45 5.07
CA LYS A 146 4.94 -1.75 6.19
C LYS A 146 3.65 -1.02 5.78
N LEU A 147 3.63 -0.38 4.61
CA LEU A 147 2.42 0.25 4.07
C LEU A 147 1.34 -0.80 3.78
N LYS A 148 1.69 -1.95 3.18
CA LYS A 148 0.78 -3.07 2.97
C LYS A 148 0.18 -3.53 4.30
N ASP A 149 0.99 -3.74 5.33
CA ASP A 149 0.52 -4.19 6.64
C ASP A 149 -0.44 -3.18 7.27
N THR A 150 -0.17 -1.88 7.16
CA THR A 150 -1.10 -0.86 7.64
C THR A 150 -2.42 -0.87 6.86
N VAL A 151 -2.38 -1.01 5.52
CA VAL A 151 -3.58 -1.04 4.66
C VAL A 151 -4.42 -2.30 4.90
N VAL A 152 -3.79 -3.47 4.99
CA VAL A 152 -4.45 -4.75 5.31
C VAL A 152 -4.99 -4.71 6.74
N GLY A 153 -4.24 -4.13 7.67
CA GLY A 153 -4.65 -3.96 9.06
C GLY A 153 -5.96 -3.17 9.25
N ILE A 154 -6.31 -2.26 8.32
CA ILE A 154 -7.62 -1.58 8.31
C ILE A 154 -8.75 -2.62 8.20
N GLY A 155 -8.60 -3.55 7.25
CA GLY A 155 -9.57 -4.61 7.01
C GLY A 155 -9.64 -5.60 8.18
N GLU A 156 -8.49 -5.99 8.73
CA GLU A 156 -8.42 -6.93 9.86
C GLU A 156 -9.07 -6.37 11.13
N GLU A 157 -8.82 -5.10 11.45
CA GLU A 157 -9.43 -4.44 12.62
C GLU A 157 -10.95 -4.32 12.45
N ALA A 158 -11.42 -3.92 11.25
CA ALA A 158 -12.83 -3.86 10.93
C ALA A 158 -13.50 -5.24 10.99
N LEU A 159 -12.87 -6.27 10.43
CA LEU A 159 -13.36 -7.65 10.48
C LEU A 159 -13.41 -8.17 11.93
N GLY A 160 -12.42 -7.82 12.75
CA GLY A 160 -12.37 -8.11 14.17
C GLY A 160 -13.55 -7.50 14.94
N ALA A 161 -13.84 -6.22 14.70
CA ALA A 161 -14.99 -5.53 15.29
C ALA A 161 -16.32 -6.15 14.84
N ILE A 162 -16.50 -6.42 13.54
CA ILE A 162 -17.71 -7.07 13.01
C ILE A 162 -17.91 -8.46 13.62
N ASN A 163 -16.84 -9.25 13.74
CA ASN A 163 -16.92 -10.59 14.33
C ASN A 163 -17.28 -10.55 15.82
N ARG A 164 -16.80 -9.55 16.58
CA ARG A 164 -17.23 -9.35 17.98
C ARG A 164 -18.71 -9.00 18.06
N VAL A 165 -19.16 -8.01 17.28
CA VAL A 165 -20.58 -7.63 17.19
C VAL A 165 -21.47 -8.82 16.83
N MET A 166 -21.11 -9.59 15.79
CA MET A 166 -21.88 -10.77 15.37
C MET A 166 -21.97 -11.84 16.46
N ARG A 167 -20.85 -12.14 17.15
CA ARG A 167 -20.82 -13.16 18.21
C ARG A 167 -21.73 -12.76 19.37
N THR A 168 -21.61 -11.52 19.82
CA THR A 168 -22.42 -11.01 20.93
C THR A 168 -23.89 -10.91 20.53
N THR A 169 -24.20 -10.47 19.31
CA THR A 169 -25.57 -10.39 18.81
C THR A 169 -26.25 -11.77 18.77
N LYS A 170 -25.52 -12.83 18.40
CA LYS A 170 -26.04 -14.21 18.49
C LYS A 170 -26.31 -14.66 19.91
N GLN A 171 -25.48 -14.24 20.86
CA GLN A 171 -25.68 -14.55 22.28
C GLN A 171 -26.97 -13.89 22.80
N MET A 172 -27.21 -12.63 22.46
CA MET A 172 -28.47 -11.94 22.79
C MET A 172 -29.68 -12.67 22.19
N GLN A 173 -29.60 -13.10 20.92
CA GLN A 173 -30.67 -13.85 20.26
C GLN A 173 -31.03 -15.13 21.04
N TYR A 174 -30.03 -15.89 21.47
CA TYR A 174 -30.25 -17.10 22.25
C TYR A 174 -30.96 -16.81 23.59
N LEU A 175 -30.56 -15.74 24.29
CA LEU A 175 -31.15 -15.34 25.56
C LEU A 175 -32.57 -14.80 25.43
N LEU A 176 -32.86 -14.03 24.38
CA LEU A 176 -34.13 -13.34 24.18
C LEU A 176 -35.18 -14.18 23.45
N LEU A 177 -34.79 -15.28 22.79
CA LEU A 177 -35.70 -16.13 22.01
C LEU A 177 -36.99 -16.54 22.75
N PRO A 178 -36.96 -16.93 24.04
CA PRO A 178 -38.16 -17.32 24.76
C PRO A 178 -39.09 -16.15 25.13
N TYR A 179 -38.59 -14.91 25.09
CA TYR A 179 -39.27 -13.74 25.66
C TYR A 179 -39.68 -12.71 24.61
N ASN A 180 -38.88 -12.55 23.54
CA ASN A 180 -39.15 -11.56 22.49
C ASN A 180 -38.68 -12.04 21.11
N PRO A 181 -39.50 -12.85 20.41
CA PRO A 181 -39.13 -13.40 19.10
C PRO A 181 -39.00 -12.31 18.01
N GLN A 182 -39.69 -11.17 18.14
CA GLN A 182 -39.64 -10.07 17.18
C GLN A 182 -38.28 -9.36 17.18
N ILE A 183 -37.68 -9.14 18.36
CA ILE A 183 -36.32 -8.62 18.49
C ILE A 183 -35.33 -9.61 17.87
N CYS A 184 -35.49 -10.91 18.12
CA CYS A 184 -34.62 -11.94 17.55
C CYS A 184 -34.63 -11.95 16.01
N ALA A 185 -35.78 -11.73 15.37
CA ALA A 185 -35.86 -11.60 13.91
C ALA A 185 -35.02 -10.43 13.37
N SER A 186 -35.09 -9.27 14.04
CA SER A 186 -34.31 -8.07 13.66
C SER A 186 -32.80 -8.26 13.85
N LEU A 187 -32.40 -8.90 14.97
CA LEU A 187 -31.01 -9.23 15.23
C LEU A 187 -30.47 -10.27 14.23
N ASN A 188 -31.31 -11.22 13.79
CA ASN A 188 -30.92 -12.22 12.80
C ASN A 188 -30.63 -11.58 11.43
N SER A 189 -31.52 -10.68 10.97
CA SER A 189 -31.29 -9.90 9.74
C SER A 189 -29.98 -9.11 9.81
N THR A 190 -29.77 -8.39 10.92
CA THR A 190 -28.53 -7.62 11.15
C THR A 190 -27.29 -8.51 11.12
N THR A 191 -27.38 -9.71 11.71
CA THR A 191 -26.28 -10.66 11.73
C THR A 191 -25.96 -11.21 10.33
N ASP A 192 -26.98 -11.39 9.48
CA ASP A 192 -26.78 -11.83 8.10
C ASP A 192 -26.16 -10.73 7.21
N ASP A 193 -26.58 -9.48 7.39
CA ASP A 193 -25.96 -8.32 6.73
C ASP A 193 -24.49 -8.18 7.11
N LEU A 194 -24.17 -8.25 8.41
CA LEU A 194 -22.80 -8.23 8.92
C LEU A 194 -21.97 -9.40 8.36
N ARG A 195 -22.58 -10.58 8.22
CA ARG A 195 -21.94 -11.76 7.63
C ARG A 195 -21.65 -11.58 6.15
N THR A 196 -22.54 -10.93 5.41
CA THR A 196 -22.32 -10.62 3.99
C THR A 196 -21.20 -9.60 3.82
N ASN A 197 -21.20 -8.54 4.63
CA ASN A 197 -20.14 -7.53 4.63
C ASN A 197 -18.78 -8.09 5.06
N SER A 198 -18.73 -8.96 6.07
CA SER A 198 -17.48 -9.59 6.51
C SER A 198 -16.83 -10.45 5.40
N ARG A 199 -17.64 -11.14 4.58
CA ARG A 199 -17.14 -11.86 3.39
C ARG A 199 -16.58 -10.93 2.32
N VAL A 200 -17.14 -9.73 2.15
CA VAL A 200 -16.61 -8.73 1.21
C VAL A 200 -15.27 -8.20 1.71
N ILE A 201 -15.17 -7.85 2.99
CA ILE A 201 -13.93 -7.36 3.62
C ILE A 201 -12.84 -8.43 3.59
N ARG A 202 -13.16 -9.69 3.91
CA ARG A 202 -12.20 -10.79 3.83
C ARG A 202 -11.67 -10.98 2.40
N ARG A 203 -12.54 -10.98 1.40
CA ARG A 203 -12.13 -11.03 -0.01
C ARG A 203 -11.23 -9.86 -0.40
N PHE A 204 -11.49 -8.66 0.14
CA PHE A 204 -10.64 -7.49 -0.07
C PHE A 204 -9.26 -7.67 0.58
N ILE A 205 -9.19 -8.17 1.82
CA ILE A 205 -7.92 -8.48 2.52
C ILE A 205 -7.10 -9.48 1.72
N ASP A 206 -7.67 -10.65 1.42
CA ASP A 206 -6.97 -11.75 0.74
C ASP A 206 -6.46 -11.30 -0.64
N LYS A 207 -7.30 -10.61 -1.41
CA LYS A 207 -6.95 -10.12 -2.75
C LYS A 207 -5.91 -9.01 -2.69
N SER A 208 -6.03 -8.07 -1.74
CA SER A 208 -5.08 -6.97 -1.59
C SER A 208 -3.72 -7.51 -1.17
N GLU A 209 -3.66 -8.35 -0.16
CA GLU A 209 -2.43 -8.99 0.30
C GLU A 209 -1.75 -9.76 -0.83
N GLN A 210 -2.48 -10.62 -1.55
CA GLN A 210 -1.94 -11.35 -2.68
C GLN A 210 -1.39 -10.41 -3.77
N SER A 211 -2.11 -9.33 -4.08
CA SER A 211 -1.68 -8.36 -5.10
C SER A 211 -0.43 -7.60 -4.70
N PHE A 212 -0.31 -7.17 -3.44
CA PHE A 212 0.88 -6.51 -2.92
C PHE A 212 2.06 -7.46 -2.87
N ASN A 213 1.89 -8.68 -2.38
CA ASN A 213 2.96 -9.68 -2.30
C ASN A 213 3.49 -10.00 -3.70
N LYS A 214 2.61 -10.22 -4.68
CA LYS A 214 3.01 -10.46 -6.07
C LYS A 214 3.76 -9.25 -6.67
N ALA A 215 3.29 -8.04 -6.43
CA ALA A 215 3.93 -6.82 -6.94
C ALA A 215 5.32 -6.59 -6.31
N ILE A 216 5.45 -6.76 -4.99
CA ILE A 216 6.71 -6.64 -4.26
C ILE A 216 7.71 -7.69 -4.75
N ASP A 217 7.29 -8.95 -4.85
CA ASP A 217 8.15 -10.06 -5.29
C ASP A 217 8.61 -9.89 -6.74
N THR A 218 7.70 -9.49 -7.64
CA THR A 218 8.03 -9.21 -9.04
C THR A 218 9.05 -8.07 -9.15
N LEU A 219 8.83 -6.98 -8.41
CA LEU A 219 9.74 -5.83 -8.40
C LEU A 219 11.12 -6.18 -7.84
N HIS A 220 11.15 -6.94 -6.74
CA HIS A 220 12.37 -7.38 -6.10
C HIS A 220 13.19 -8.28 -7.00
N THR A 221 12.54 -9.29 -7.58
CA THR A 221 13.14 -10.24 -8.51
C THR A 221 13.69 -9.53 -9.73
N ALA A 222 12.94 -8.60 -10.33
CA ALA A 222 13.39 -7.84 -11.49
C ALA A 222 14.67 -7.03 -11.21
N HIS A 223 14.72 -6.30 -10.08
CA HIS A 223 15.92 -5.54 -9.68
C HIS A 223 17.10 -6.46 -9.42
N ILE A 224 16.94 -7.50 -8.61
CA ILE A 224 18.04 -8.41 -8.27
C ILE A 224 18.60 -9.08 -9.52
N VAL A 225 17.74 -9.62 -10.40
CA VAL A 225 18.17 -10.32 -11.60
C VAL A 225 18.93 -9.38 -12.54
N VAL A 226 18.39 -8.18 -12.81
CA VAL A 226 19.07 -7.24 -13.71
C VAL A 226 20.41 -6.79 -13.12
N LEU A 227 20.47 -6.47 -11.83
CA LEU A 227 21.71 -6.02 -11.18
C LEU A 227 22.78 -7.11 -11.13
N THR A 228 22.40 -8.33 -10.78
CA THR A 228 23.32 -9.47 -10.66
C THR A 228 23.89 -9.86 -12.02
N VAL A 229 23.04 -9.98 -13.04
CA VAL A 229 23.48 -10.25 -14.42
C VAL A 229 24.35 -9.11 -14.94
N ASN A 230 24.02 -7.85 -14.64
CA ASN A 230 24.84 -6.70 -14.99
C ASN A 230 26.24 -6.77 -14.37
N LEU A 231 26.33 -7.05 -13.07
CA LEU A 231 27.60 -7.17 -12.35
C LEU A 231 28.47 -8.30 -12.89
N VAL A 232 27.88 -9.49 -13.10
CA VAL A 232 28.58 -10.65 -13.66
C VAL A 232 29.09 -10.35 -15.07
N THR A 233 28.27 -9.71 -15.90
CA THR A 233 28.64 -9.35 -17.28
C THR A 233 29.78 -8.33 -17.30
N LEU A 234 29.77 -7.34 -16.40
CA LEU A 234 30.85 -6.36 -16.25
C LEU A 234 32.17 -7.01 -15.84
N VAL A 235 32.15 -7.91 -14.84
CA VAL A 235 33.36 -8.62 -14.40
C VAL A 235 33.88 -9.54 -15.51
N ALA A 236 33.00 -10.30 -16.17
CA ALA A 236 33.37 -11.14 -17.30
C ALA A 236 34.00 -10.32 -18.44
N ALA A 237 33.45 -9.13 -18.72
CA ALA A 237 33.98 -8.24 -19.74
C ALA A 237 35.41 -7.79 -19.41
N LEU A 238 35.66 -7.37 -18.17
CA LEU A 238 37.01 -7.01 -17.71
C LEU A 238 38.01 -8.17 -17.81
N VAL A 239 37.61 -9.39 -17.41
CA VAL A 239 38.47 -10.58 -17.50
C VAL A 239 38.75 -10.95 -18.95
N LEU A 240 37.75 -10.95 -19.83
CA LEU A 240 37.95 -11.26 -21.24
C LEU A 240 38.78 -10.20 -21.97
N MET A 241 38.71 -8.95 -21.53
CA MET A 241 39.60 -7.89 -22.01
C MET A 241 41.06 -8.23 -21.70
N LEU A 242 41.36 -8.66 -20.47
CA LEU A 242 42.70 -9.10 -20.06
C LEU A 242 43.16 -10.35 -20.83
N LEU A 243 42.24 -11.28 -21.09
CA LEU A 243 42.52 -12.53 -21.82
C LEU A 243 42.62 -12.33 -23.35
N HIS A 244 42.33 -11.13 -23.86
CA HIS A 244 42.36 -10.77 -25.29
C HIS A 244 41.45 -11.65 -26.18
N TRP A 245 40.42 -12.29 -25.62
CA TRP A 245 39.53 -13.18 -26.38
C TRP A 245 38.45 -12.41 -27.14
N ARG A 246 38.71 -12.15 -28.43
CA ARG A 246 37.91 -11.26 -29.28
C ARG A 246 36.44 -11.63 -29.50
N PRO A 247 36.05 -12.89 -29.85
CA PRO A 247 34.65 -13.20 -30.10
C PRO A 247 33.79 -13.10 -28.84
N GLY A 248 34.33 -13.54 -27.69
CA GLY A 248 33.65 -13.40 -26.39
C GLY A 248 33.40 -11.94 -26.00
N PHE A 249 34.35 -11.06 -26.30
CA PHE A 249 34.24 -9.63 -26.06
C PHE A 249 33.08 -8.97 -26.83
N ILE A 250 32.88 -9.33 -28.10
CA ILE A 250 31.77 -8.81 -28.92
C ILE A 250 30.41 -9.26 -28.37
N ILE A 251 30.29 -10.53 -27.98
CA ILE A 251 29.06 -11.07 -27.38
C ILE A 251 28.74 -10.32 -26.07
N LEU A 252 29.73 -10.06 -25.23
CA LEU A 252 29.52 -9.32 -23.98
C LEU A 252 29.09 -7.87 -24.20
N ILE A 253 29.60 -7.19 -25.24
CA ILE A 253 29.13 -5.84 -25.59
C ILE A 253 27.64 -5.87 -25.95
N LEU A 254 27.19 -6.87 -26.71
CA LEU A 254 25.77 -7.02 -27.03
C LEU A 254 24.93 -7.31 -25.78
N CYS A 255 25.43 -8.15 -24.86
CA CYS A 255 24.77 -8.40 -23.57
C CYS A 255 24.66 -7.12 -22.73
N LEU A 256 25.76 -6.36 -22.57
CA LEU A 256 25.76 -5.08 -21.84
C LEU A 256 24.82 -4.06 -22.48
N TRP A 257 24.67 -4.08 -23.80
CA TRP A 257 23.72 -3.24 -24.51
C TRP A 257 22.27 -3.55 -24.11
N ILE A 258 21.89 -4.83 -24.12
CA ILE A 258 20.55 -5.29 -23.70
C ILE A 258 20.31 -4.94 -22.23
N LEU A 259 21.29 -5.19 -21.36
CA LEU A 259 21.20 -4.87 -19.93
C LEU A 259 21.05 -3.37 -19.69
N THR A 260 21.75 -2.54 -20.45
CA THR A 260 21.60 -1.07 -20.38
C THR A 260 20.17 -0.65 -20.77
N SER A 261 19.59 -1.27 -21.80
CA SER A 261 18.18 -1.05 -22.15
C SER A 261 17.23 -1.46 -21.02
N LEU A 262 17.48 -2.60 -20.36
CA LEU A 262 16.68 -3.04 -19.21
C LEU A 262 16.80 -2.08 -18.01
N CYS A 263 17.99 -1.55 -17.73
CA CYS A 263 18.19 -0.54 -16.69
C CYS A 263 17.38 0.75 -16.97
N TRP A 264 17.33 1.21 -18.22
CA TRP A 264 16.50 2.36 -18.62
C TRP A 264 15.01 2.07 -18.49
N PHE A 265 14.57 0.87 -18.85
CA PHE A 265 13.19 0.44 -18.67
C PHE A 265 12.81 0.44 -17.17
N LEU A 266 13.65 -0.16 -16.31
CA LEU A 266 13.44 -0.15 -14.86
C LEU A 266 13.45 1.28 -14.28
N THR A 267 14.31 2.17 -14.80
CA THR A 267 14.32 3.59 -14.40
C THR A 267 12.96 4.26 -14.69
N GLY A 268 12.37 3.99 -15.85
CA GLY A 268 11.01 4.46 -16.18
C GLY A 268 9.95 3.89 -15.24
N PHE A 269 10.07 2.60 -14.91
CA PHE A 269 9.16 1.93 -13.98
C PHE A 269 9.25 2.47 -12.55
N ASP A 270 10.45 2.70 -12.03
CA ASP A 270 10.66 3.27 -10.69
C ASP A 270 10.17 4.71 -10.59
N TYR A 271 10.28 5.47 -11.69
CA TYR A 271 9.71 6.81 -11.76
C TYR A 271 8.17 6.77 -11.72
N PHE A 272 7.55 5.80 -12.40
CA PHE A 272 6.12 5.51 -12.26
C PHE A 272 5.76 5.18 -10.81
N LEU A 273 6.51 4.30 -10.13
CA LEU A 273 6.26 3.96 -8.73
C LEU A 273 6.37 5.17 -7.79
N HIS A 274 7.36 6.03 -8.00
CA HIS A 274 7.50 7.27 -7.25
C HIS A 274 6.27 8.18 -7.43
N THR A 275 5.79 8.32 -8.67
CA THR A 275 4.61 9.12 -8.98
C THR A 275 3.35 8.51 -8.38
N PHE A 276 3.15 7.20 -8.52
CA PHE A 276 2.04 6.46 -7.92
C PHE A 276 2.02 6.59 -6.40
N ALA A 277 3.18 6.49 -5.74
CA ALA A 277 3.29 6.69 -4.29
C ALA A 277 2.96 8.13 -3.86
N ASN A 278 3.35 9.13 -4.67
CA ASN A 278 2.98 10.52 -4.42
C ASN A 278 1.47 10.73 -4.55
N ASP A 279 0.84 10.16 -5.58
CA ASP A 279 -0.59 10.27 -5.83
C ASP A 279 -1.40 9.58 -4.72
N ALA A 280 -1.03 8.34 -4.38
CA ALA A 280 -1.68 7.59 -3.30
C ALA A 280 -1.60 8.34 -1.97
N CYS A 281 -0.42 8.88 -1.62
CA CYS A 281 -0.28 9.66 -0.40
C CYS A 281 -1.06 10.97 -0.42
N SER A 282 -1.15 11.62 -1.58
CA SER A 282 -1.99 12.83 -1.72
C SER A 282 -3.46 12.49 -1.54
N ALA A 283 -3.92 11.34 -2.07
CA ALA A 283 -5.27 10.85 -1.87
C ALA A 283 -5.58 10.52 -0.40
N PHE A 284 -4.62 9.97 0.35
CA PHE A 284 -4.76 9.77 1.79
C PHE A 284 -4.77 11.10 2.58
N GLU A 285 -3.93 12.07 2.21
CA GLU A 285 -3.96 13.43 2.78
C GLU A 285 -5.30 14.13 2.49
N ASP A 286 -5.85 13.96 1.29
CA ASP A 286 -7.17 14.50 0.91
C ASP A 286 -8.30 13.82 1.69
N PHE A 287 -8.22 12.51 1.87
CA PHE A 287 -9.19 11.76 2.68
C PHE A 287 -9.15 12.16 4.16
N GLU A 288 -7.97 12.44 4.72
CA GLU A 288 -7.84 12.91 6.11
C GLU A 288 -8.54 14.26 6.32
N ASN A 289 -8.37 15.18 5.37
CA ASN A 289 -8.98 16.51 5.45
C ASN A 289 -10.48 16.50 5.12
N ASN A 290 -10.90 15.77 4.08
CA ASN A 290 -12.27 15.73 3.60
C ASN A 290 -12.71 14.29 3.25
N PRO A 291 -13.09 13.47 4.25
CA PRO A 291 -13.40 12.06 4.04
C PRO A 291 -14.54 11.83 3.03
N GLN A 292 -15.56 12.68 3.02
CA GLN A 292 -16.77 12.52 2.19
C GLN A 292 -16.59 13.03 0.74
N ASN A 293 -15.73 14.03 0.52
CA ASN A 293 -15.53 14.67 -0.79
C ASN A 293 -14.15 14.34 -1.38
N SER A 294 -13.58 13.19 -0.99
CA SER A 294 -12.27 12.74 -1.48
C SER A 294 -12.42 11.55 -2.41
N SER A 295 -11.42 11.38 -3.28
CA SER A 295 -11.35 10.25 -4.20
C SER A 295 -11.37 8.91 -3.48
N LEU A 296 -10.70 8.84 -2.34
CA LEU A 296 -10.65 7.63 -1.51
C LEU A 296 -11.95 7.42 -0.73
N GLY A 297 -12.68 8.49 -0.41
CA GLY A 297 -13.99 8.45 0.24
C GLY A 297 -15.03 7.67 -0.56
N SER A 298 -15.07 7.87 -1.88
CA SER A 298 -15.95 7.10 -2.78
C SER A 298 -15.57 5.61 -2.88
N MET A 299 -14.35 5.27 -2.50
CA MET A 299 -13.82 3.90 -2.56
C MET A 299 -13.97 3.12 -1.27
N LEU A 300 -13.92 3.81 -0.14
CA LEU A 300 -13.99 3.24 1.18
C LEU A 300 -15.47 3.19 1.60
N PRO A 301 -15.97 2.07 2.13
CA PRO A 301 -17.36 1.94 2.56
C PRO A 301 -17.60 2.68 3.89
N CYS A 302 -17.44 3.99 3.90
CA CYS A 302 -17.83 4.85 5.02
C CYS A 302 -19.29 5.26 4.82
N ILE A 303 -20.16 4.91 5.78
CA ILE A 303 -21.55 5.38 5.78
C ILE A 303 -21.55 6.88 6.12
N ASN A 304 -22.51 7.63 5.57
CA ASN A 304 -22.73 9.03 5.90
C ASN A 304 -22.83 9.25 7.42
N ASP A 305 -21.95 10.10 7.97
CA ASP A 305 -21.85 10.38 9.41
C ASP A 305 -23.19 10.82 10.03
N SER A 306 -24.05 11.48 9.25
CA SER A 306 -25.36 11.96 9.71
C SER A 306 -26.37 10.84 9.98
N PHE A 307 -26.33 9.75 9.21
CA PHE A 307 -27.24 8.62 9.38
C PHE A 307 -26.73 7.68 10.49
N SER A 308 -25.44 7.33 10.42
CA SER A 308 -24.73 6.55 11.43
C SER A 308 -24.80 7.17 12.83
N GLY A 309 -24.60 8.50 12.93
CA GLY A 309 -24.65 9.23 14.19
C GLY A 309 -26.03 9.20 14.85
N LYS A 310 -27.10 9.35 14.06
CA LYS A 310 -28.48 9.26 14.55
C LYS A 310 -28.80 7.86 15.09
N LEU A 311 -28.37 6.81 14.40
CA LEU A 311 -28.61 5.43 14.83
C LEU A 311 -27.91 5.12 16.17
N ILE A 312 -26.64 5.49 16.31
CA ILE A 312 -25.87 5.29 17.55
C ILE A 312 -26.43 6.13 18.70
N ALA A 313 -26.87 7.37 18.42
CA ALA A 313 -27.52 8.23 19.41
C ALA A 313 -28.88 7.66 19.85
N GLN A 314 -29.65 7.10 18.91
CA GLN A 314 -30.92 6.44 19.22
C GLN A 314 -30.70 5.24 20.14
N ILE A 315 -29.74 4.37 19.83
CA ILE A 315 -29.37 3.25 20.72
C ILE A 315 -28.99 3.76 22.11
N GLY A 316 -28.16 4.80 22.20
CA GLY A 316 -27.76 5.42 23.46
C GLY A 316 -28.94 5.96 24.27
N SER A 317 -29.87 6.65 23.60
CA SER A 317 -31.08 7.21 24.23
C SER A 317 -32.02 6.12 24.75
N THR A 318 -32.17 5.01 24.02
CA THR A 318 -33.01 3.88 24.43
C THR A 318 -32.45 3.21 25.69
N ILE A 319 -31.15 2.94 25.71
CA ILE A 319 -30.51 2.34 26.90
C ILE A 319 -30.55 3.31 28.09
N HIS A 320 -30.29 4.60 27.86
CA HIS A 320 -30.38 5.62 28.90
C HIS A 320 -31.77 5.67 29.53
N THR A 321 -32.82 5.74 28.71
CA THR A 321 -34.22 5.82 29.16
C THR A 321 -34.59 4.56 29.94
N PHE A 322 -34.23 3.38 29.43
CA PHE A 322 -34.47 2.11 30.12
C PHE A 322 -33.81 2.07 31.51
N ILE A 323 -32.56 2.51 31.65
CA ILE A 323 -31.87 2.51 32.95
C ILE A 323 -32.48 3.54 33.91
N VAL A 324 -32.96 4.69 33.40
CA VAL A 324 -33.65 5.69 34.22
C VAL A 324 -34.97 5.15 34.75
N GLU A 325 -35.80 4.53 33.89
CA GLU A 325 -37.06 3.89 34.29
C GLU A 325 -36.80 2.77 35.30
N LEU A 326 -35.83 1.90 35.03
CA LEU A 326 -35.47 0.81 35.93
C LEU A 326 -35.02 1.30 37.31
N ASN A 327 -34.21 2.37 37.36
CA ASN A 327 -33.81 2.97 38.63
C ASN A 327 -35.00 3.56 39.41
N SER A 328 -35.98 4.13 38.72
CA SER A 328 -37.23 4.63 39.33
C SER A 328 -38.03 3.50 39.97
N ASP A 329 -38.22 2.39 39.25
CA ASP A 329 -38.96 1.22 39.74
C ASP A 329 -38.25 0.54 40.92
N VAL A 330 -36.92 0.45 40.86
CA VAL A 330 -36.11 -0.09 41.96
C VAL A 330 -36.22 0.79 43.22
N SER A 331 -36.19 2.12 43.07
CA SER A 331 -36.40 3.03 44.20
C SER A 331 -37.78 2.86 44.84
N LEU A 332 -38.83 2.69 44.05
CA LEU A 332 -40.19 2.42 44.55
C LEU A 332 -40.25 1.09 45.31
N MET A 333 -39.61 0.04 44.80
CA MET A 333 -39.53 -1.26 45.47
C MET A 333 -38.84 -1.19 46.84
N TYR A 334 -37.75 -0.43 46.95
CA TYR A 334 -37.08 -0.23 48.25
C TYR A 334 -37.96 0.50 49.26
N GLN A 335 -38.75 1.50 48.82
CA GLN A 335 -39.73 2.16 49.67
C GLN A 335 -40.82 1.20 50.16
N LEU A 336 -41.38 0.38 49.27
CA LEU A 336 -42.44 -0.58 49.62
C LEU A 336 -41.96 -1.67 50.60
N LEU A 337 -40.68 -2.04 50.57
CA LEU A 337 -40.09 -3.02 51.46
C LEU A 337 -39.72 -2.45 52.85
N GLY A 338 -39.95 -1.15 53.10
CA GLY A 338 -39.66 -0.51 54.38
C GLY A 338 -38.17 -0.43 54.72
N ILE A 339 -37.27 -0.58 53.73
CA ILE A 339 -35.81 -0.55 53.91
C ILE A 339 -35.31 0.92 53.99
N GLY A 340 -36.04 1.80 54.70
CA GLY A 340 -35.89 3.24 54.48
C GLY A 340 -36.13 4.21 55.64
N GLU A 341 -36.55 3.81 56.84
CA GLU A 341 -36.95 4.82 57.84
C GLU A 341 -35.84 5.39 58.74
N GLU A 342 -34.61 4.85 58.73
CA GLU A 342 -33.59 5.30 59.71
C GLU A 342 -32.35 6.00 59.14
N ASN A 343 -32.11 6.04 57.82
CA ASN A 343 -30.91 6.69 57.27
C ASN A 343 -31.14 7.30 55.87
N GLU A 344 -31.69 8.52 55.81
CA GLU A 344 -31.87 9.29 54.56
C GLU A 344 -30.57 9.53 53.78
N GLU A 345 -29.40 9.43 54.40
CA GLU A 345 -28.09 9.56 53.71
C GLU A 345 -27.63 8.29 52.98
N LEU A 346 -28.16 7.10 53.31
CA LEU A 346 -27.72 5.82 52.73
C LEU A 346 -28.52 5.41 51.49
N ILE A 347 -29.67 6.03 51.25
CA ILE A 347 -30.64 5.71 50.17
C ILE A 347 -30.11 6.16 48.78
N GLY A 348 -28.97 6.87 48.73
CA GLY A 348 -28.26 7.19 47.49
C GLY A 348 -27.46 6.04 46.86
N LEU A 349 -27.19 4.94 47.58
CA LEU A 349 -25.96 4.16 47.30
C LEU A 349 -26.01 3.03 46.27
N VAL A 350 -27.16 2.57 45.79
CA VAL A 350 -27.14 1.41 44.88
C VAL A 350 -28.08 1.57 43.68
N LYS A 351 -27.75 2.54 42.83
CA LYS A 351 -28.39 2.70 41.52
C LYS A 351 -27.71 1.81 40.49
N ILE A 352 -28.49 1.35 39.50
CA ILE A 352 -27.92 0.76 38.28
C ILE A 352 -27.16 1.86 37.54
N CYS A 353 -25.88 1.58 37.26
CA CYS A 353 -24.99 2.44 36.49
C CYS A 353 -25.59 2.74 35.12
N ASN A 354 -25.81 4.03 34.84
CA ASN A 354 -26.15 4.53 33.52
C ASN A 354 -24.88 5.08 32.85
N PRO A 355 -24.30 4.39 31.86
CA PRO A 355 -23.08 4.84 31.21
C PRO A 355 -23.33 5.92 30.14
N PHE A 356 -24.57 6.39 29.97
CA PHE A 356 -24.94 7.42 29.00
C PHE A 356 -25.32 8.73 29.70
N SER A 357 -24.84 9.86 29.18
CA SER A 357 -25.31 11.17 29.62
C SER A 357 -26.77 11.42 29.25
N GLY A 358 -27.39 12.39 29.92
CA GLY A 358 -28.76 12.83 29.62
C GLY A 358 -28.89 13.53 28.26
N PRO A 359 -30.13 13.91 27.88
CA PRO A 359 -30.37 14.69 26.67
C PRO A 359 -29.56 16.00 26.68
N PRO A 360 -29.14 16.50 25.50
CA PRO A 360 -29.48 16.00 24.16
C PRO A 360 -28.47 15.01 23.54
N ASN A 361 -27.29 14.83 24.15
CA ASN A 361 -26.14 14.22 23.46
C ASN A 361 -26.01 12.70 23.66
N TYR A 362 -26.58 12.13 24.74
CA TYR A 362 -26.52 10.69 25.05
C TYR A 362 -25.13 10.07 24.85
N SER A 363 -24.08 10.79 25.30
CA SER A 363 -22.70 10.39 25.11
C SER A 363 -22.35 9.21 26.02
N TYR A 364 -21.76 8.17 25.46
CA TYR A 364 -21.27 7.02 26.21
C TYR A 364 -20.00 7.39 27.01
N SER A 365 -20.10 7.38 28.35
CA SER A 365 -19.00 7.56 29.29
C SER A 365 -19.13 6.53 30.43
N PRO A 366 -18.57 5.31 30.26
CA PRO A 366 -18.65 4.26 31.28
C PRO A 366 -17.88 4.63 32.56
N HIS A 367 -16.95 5.57 32.49
CA HIS A 367 -16.18 6.05 33.65
C HIS A 367 -16.97 6.96 34.59
N ASN A 368 -18.13 7.48 34.16
CA ASN A 368 -18.97 8.35 34.98
C ASN A 368 -19.80 7.58 36.01
N CYS A 369 -19.78 6.24 35.96
CA CYS A 369 -20.49 5.43 36.93
C CYS A 369 -19.73 5.38 38.28
N PRO A 370 -20.42 5.64 39.41
CA PRO A 370 -19.86 5.46 40.75
C PRO A 370 -19.33 4.04 40.96
N ARG A 371 -18.30 3.88 41.82
CA ARG A 371 -17.70 2.55 42.07
C ARG A 371 -18.64 1.58 42.80
N ASP A 372 -19.60 2.13 43.52
CA ASP A 372 -20.67 1.49 44.28
C ASP A 372 -21.93 1.20 43.44
N ALA A 373 -22.00 1.69 42.20
CA ALA A 373 -23.15 1.45 41.32
C ALA A 373 -23.18 0.01 40.77
N ILE A 374 -24.38 -0.57 40.69
CA ILE A 374 -24.58 -1.91 40.10
C ILE A 374 -24.45 -1.81 38.59
N ARG A 375 -23.64 -2.66 37.97
CA ARG A 375 -23.66 -2.83 36.51
C ARG A 375 -24.94 -3.55 36.11
N ILE A 376 -25.55 -3.17 34.99
CA ILE A 376 -26.81 -3.80 34.55
C ILE A 376 -26.69 -5.33 34.47
N GLY A 377 -25.55 -5.87 34.01
CA GLY A 377 -25.31 -7.32 33.95
C GLY A 377 -25.19 -8.02 35.31
N ASP A 378 -24.97 -7.27 36.40
CA ASP A 378 -24.89 -7.78 37.77
C ASP A 378 -26.25 -7.71 38.49
N LEU A 379 -27.26 -7.06 37.92
CA LEU A 379 -28.61 -6.98 38.47
C LEU A 379 -29.21 -8.36 38.84
N PRO A 380 -29.06 -9.43 38.04
CA PRO A 380 -29.61 -10.74 38.39
C PRO A 380 -28.98 -11.32 39.66
N LYS A 381 -27.72 -10.99 39.96
CA LYS A 381 -27.04 -11.41 41.20
C LYS A 381 -27.67 -10.79 42.44
N VAL A 382 -28.33 -9.64 42.30
CA VAL A 382 -29.11 -9.01 43.35
C VAL A 382 -30.50 -9.65 43.42
N LEU A 383 -31.16 -9.82 42.27
CA LEU A 383 -32.51 -10.38 42.18
C LEU A 383 -32.62 -11.83 42.70
N VAL A 384 -31.57 -12.63 42.56
CA VAL A 384 -31.57 -14.05 43.01
C VAL A 384 -31.91 -14.22 44.49
N ARG A 385 -31.61 -13.23 45.33
CA ARG A 385 -31.91 -13.25 46.78
C ARG A 385 -33.40 -13.16 47.07
N PHE A 386 -34.17 -12.61 46.14
CA PHE A 386 -35.61 -12.43 46.24
C PHE A 386 -36.39 -13.48 45.41
N THR A 387 -35.69 -14.36 44.69
CA THR A 387 -36.28 -15.38 43.81
C THR A 387 -36.77 -16.59 44.60
N CYS A 388 -38.03 -16.96 44.36
CA CYS A 388 -38.63 -18.22 44.80
C CYS A 388 -38.41 -19.30 43.74
N HIS A 389 -37.68 -20.36 44.07
CA HIS A 389 -37.37 -21.45 43.13
C HIS A 389 -38.57 -22.40 42.99
N GLN A 390 -38.59 -23.20 41.91
CA GLN A 390 -39.70 -24.14 41.66
C GLN A 390 -39.83 -25.24 42.71
N ASP A 391 -38.73 -25.57 43.38
CA ASP A 391 -38.68 -26.59 44.43
C ASP A 391 -39.13 -26.04 45.80
N ASP A 392 -39.24 -24.72 45.94
CA ASP A 392 -39.63 -24.07 47.17
C ASP A 392 -41.16 -24.02 47.31
N THR A 393 -41.68 -24.25 48.52
CA THR A 393 -43.10 -24.01 48.82
C THR A 393 -43.40 -22.50 48.89
N LYS A 394 -44.62 -22.10 48.56
CA LYS A 394 -45.04 -20.68 48.64
C LYS A 394 -44.85 -20.12 50.06
N GLU A 395 -45.11 -20.95 51.06
CA GLU A 395 -44.99 -20.62 52.48
C GLU A 395 -43.52 -20.39 52.87
N GLU A 396 -42.60 -21.21 52.37
CA GLU A 396 -41.16 -21.09 52.61
C GLU A 396 -40.56 -19.86 51.92
N CYS A 397 -40.96 -19.59 50.68
CA CYS A 397 -40.58 -18.37 49.98
C CYS A 397 -41.05 -17.12 50.72
N ARG A 398 -42.32 -17.09 51.15
CA ARG A 398 -42.88 -15.96 51.90
C ARG A 398 -42.17 -15.75 53.24
N ARG A 399 -41.81 -16.84 53.95
CA ARG A 399 -41.08 -16.78 55.22
C ARG A 399 -39.66 -16.22 55.04
N ASN A 400 -39.01 -16.55 53.93
CA ASN A 400 -37.66 -16.12 53.60
C ASN A 400 -37.60 -14.77 52.85
N GLY A 401 -38.73 -14.07 52.71
CA GLY A 401 -38.80 -12.78 52.00
C GLY A 401 -38.60 -12.89 50.48
N ARG A 402 -38.77 -14.09 49.90
CA ARG A 402 -38.66 -14.36 48.47
C ARG A 402 -40.03 -14.24 47.82
N PHE A 403 -40.19 -13.27 46.93
CA PHE A 403 -41.47 -12.96 46.28
C PHE A 403 -41.38 -12.96 44.75
N LEU A 404 -40.16 -12.95 44.18
CA LEU A 404 -39.95 -12.92 42.73
C LEU A 404 -40.10 -14.35 42.15
N PRO A 405 -41.03 -14.61 41.22
CA PRO A 405 -41.15 -15.91 40.59
C PRO A 405 -39.92 -16.25 39.72
N GLN A 406 -39.52 -17.53 39.68
CA GLN A 406 -38.41 -18.01 38.84
C GLN A 406 -38.52 -17.58 37.37
N THR A 407 -39.72 -17.54 36.80
CA THR A 407 -39.96 -17.10 35.42
C THR A 407 -39.62 -15.62 35.21
N SER A 408 -39.99 -14.77 36.17
CA SER A 408 -39.67 -13.33 36.16
C SER A 408 -38.17 -13.09 36.35
N TYR A 409 -37.53 -13.87 37.22
CA TYR A 409 -36.08 -13.87 37.37
C TYR A 409 -35.36 -14.25 36.07
N ASN A 410 -35.77 -15.34 35.41
CA ASN A 410 -35.14 -15.79 34.16
C ASN A 410 -35.30 -14.75 33.04
N MET A 411 -36.46 -14.09 32.97
CA MET A 411 -36.71 -12.98 32.04
C MET A 411 -35.82 -11.77 32.35
N ALA A 412 -35.76 -11.33 33.62
CA ALA A 412 -34.91 -10.23 34.05
C ALA A 412 -33.42 -10.52 33.77
N HIS A 413 -32.98 -11.76 34.00
CA HIS A 413 -31.63 -12.22 33.67
C HIS A 413 -31.34 -12.11 32.17
N ALA A 414 -32.26 -12.57 31.31
CA ALA A 414 -32.08 -12.49 29.86
C ALA A 414 -31.97 -11.04 29.36
N TYR A 415 -32.84 -10.13 29.83
CA TYR A 415 -32.79 -8.71 29.46
C TYR A 415 -31.55 -8.01 30.01
N SER A 416 -31.26 -8.18 31.30
CA SER A 416 -30.06 -7.62 31.94
C SER A 416 -28.79 -8.03 31.20
N ARG A 417 -28.63 -9.33 30.91
CA ARG A 417 -27.45 -9.84 30.21
C ARG A 417 -27.38 -9.33 28.77
N SER A 418 -28.51 -9.24 28.07
CA SER A 418 -28.55 -8.72 26.70
C SER A 418 -28.19 -7.23 26.62
N ILE A 419 -28.60 -6.43 27.60
CA ILE A 419 -28.22 -5.01 27.67
C ILE A 419 -26.73 -4.88 28.00
N GLN A 420 -26.19 -5.70 28.91
CA GLN A 420 -24.76 -5.73 29.17
C GLN A 420 -23.97 -6.10 27.91
N ASP A 421 -24.40 -7.14 27.21
CA ASP A 421 -23.83 -7.56 25.93
C ASP A 421 -23.86 -6.39 24.91
N MET A 422 -24.92 -5.56 24.91
CA MET A 422 -25.04 -4.40 24.02
C MET A 422 -24.07 -3.29 24.40
N LEU A 423 -23.88 -3.05 25.70
CA LEU A 423 -22.87 -2.12 26.22
C LEU A 423 -21.44 -2.58 25.85
N ASP A 424 -21.18 -3.89 25.91
CA ASP A 424 -19.86 -4.46 25.61
C ASP A 424 -19.46 -4.24 24.14
N ILE A 425 -20.43 -4.27 23.21
CA ILE A 425 -20.19 -4.03 21.77
C ILE A 425 -20.42 -2.59 21.32
N TYR A 426 -20.97 -1.72 22.18
CA TYR A 426 -21.26 -0.32 21.83
C TYR A 426 -20.03 0.43 21.28
N PRO A 427 -18.81 0.29 21.85
CA PRO A 427 -17.61 0.93 21.28
C PRO A 427 -17.27 0.43 19.88
N ASP A 428 -17.45 -0.87 19.59
CA ASP A 428 -17.20 -1.44 18.26
C ASP A 428 -18.23 -0.90 17.24
N LEU A 429 -19.51 -0.81 17.63
CA LEU A 429 -20.56 -0.19 16.81
C LEU A 429 -20.25 1.30 16.53
N GLN A 430 -19.76 2.03 17.52
CA GLN A 430 -19.36 3.44 17.34
C GLN A 430 -18.14 3.57 16.40
N LYS A 431 -17.16 2.68 16.50
CA LYS A 431 -15.98 2.66 15.62
C LYS A 431 -16.35 2.35 14.17
N LEU A 432 -17.23 1.36 13.96
CA LEU A 432 -17.69 0.96 12.63
C LEU A 432 -18.58 2.03 11.98
N SER A 433 -19.49 2.63 12.76
CA SER A 433 -20.47 3.61 12.24
C SER A 433 -19.84 4.94 11.83
N LYS A 434 -18.85 5.45 12.59
CA LYS A 434 -18.16 6.73 12.33
C LYS A 434 -16.96 6.60 11.38
N CYS A 435 -16.80 5.44 10.73
CA CYS A 435 -15.62 5.08 9.93
C CYS A 435 -14.28 5.32 10.68
N ALA A 436 -14.29 5.24 12.01
CA ALA A 436 -13.15 5.69 12.83
C ALA A 436 -11.92 4.80 12.62
N ILE A 437 -12.12 3.50 12.36
CA ILE A 437 -11.04 2.56 12.05
C ILE A 437 -10.28 3.03 10.81
N VAL A 438 -11.00 3.33 9.73
CA VAL A 438 -10.44 3.78 8.46
C VAL A 438 -9.77 5.15 8.63
N LYS A 439 -10.44 6.10 9.31
CA LYS A 439 -9.91 7.45 9.55
C LYS A 439 -8.62 7.43 10.36
N ASN A 440 -8.58 6.70 11.47
CA ASN A 440 -7.42 6.63 12.34
C ASN A 440 -6.21 5.99 11.61
N LYS A 441 -6.46 4.94 10.83
CA LYS A 441 -5.41 4.28 10.04
C LYS A 441 -4.97 5.11 8.84
N ALA A 442 -5.86 5.85 8.19
CA ALA A 442 -5.48 6.81 7.16
C ALA A 442 -4.56 7.90 7.72
N ALA A 443 -4.87 8.45 8.90
CA ALA A 443 -3.99 9.39 9.60
C ALA A 443 -2.63 8.74 9.95
N GLU A 444 -2.60 7.46 10.34
CA GLU A 444 -1.36 6.70 10.56
C GLU A 444 -0.53 6.57 9.25
N ILE A 445 -1.19 6.31 8.11
CA ILE A 445 -0.54 6.24 6.79
C ILE A 445 0.07 7.59 6.42
N VAL A 446 -0.70 8.69 6.53
CA VAL A 446 -0.23 10.04 6.20
C VAL A 446 0.95 10.45 7.08
N SER A 447 0.80 10.31 8.40
CA SER A 447 1.81 10.75 9.37
C SER A 447 3.08 9.91 9.37
N HIS A 448 2.99 8.59 9.21
CA HIS A 448 4.13 7.69 9.42
C HIS A 448 4.63 6.99 8.15
N GLN A 449 3.80 6.73 7.15
CA GLN A 449 4.20 5.95 5.96
C GLN A 449 4.45 6.80 4.72
N CYS A 450 3.74 7.92 4.56
CA CYS A 450 3.83 8.70 3.33
C CYS A 450 5.17 9.40 3.11
N LYS A 451 5.69 10.12 4.11
CA LYS A 451 7.02 10.75 4.00
C LYS A 451 8.15 9.75 3.71
N PRO A 452 8.28 8.61 4.42
CA PRO A 452 9.35 7.67 4.13
C PRO A 452 9.19 6.95 2.79
N ILE A 453 7.96 6.62 2.34
CA ILE A 453 7.77 5.92 1.07
C ILE A 453 8.10 6.83 -0.12
N ARG A 454 7.64 8.09 -0.10
CA ARG A 454 8.01 9.11 -1.10
C ARG A 454 9.53 9.28 -1.20
N LYS A 455 10.21 9.33 -0.05
CA LYS A 455 11.67 9.44 0.00
C LYS A 455 12.38 8.19 -0.53
N SER A 456 11.91 6.99 -0.19
CA SER A 456 12.57 5.75 -0.63
C SER A 456 12.39 5.52 -2.12
N THR A 457 11.19 5.73 -2.67
CA THR A 457 10.94 5.61 -4.12
C THR A 457 11.67 6.69 -4.90
N LYS A 458 11.77 7.92 -4.37
CA LYS A 458 12.59 8.98 -4.96
C LYS A 458 14.07 8.57 -5.07
N LEU A 459 14.59 7.92 -4.02
CA LEU A 459 15.97 7.50 -3.97
C LEU A 459 16.26 6.30 -4.89
N LEU A 460 15.29 5.38 -5.03
CA LEU A 460 15.37 4.22 -5.91
C LEU A 460 15.42 4.62 -7.39
N TRP A 461 14.50 5.47 -7.86
CA TRP A 461 14.53 5.86 -9.28
C TRP A 461 15.79 6.68 -9.61
N ALA A 462 16.24 7.54 -8.68
CA ALA A 462 17.45 8.34 -8.87
C ALA A 462 18.72 7.47 -8.90
N SER A 463 18.80 6.42 -8.08
CA SER A 463 19.91 5.46 -8.10
C SER A 463 19.92 4.66 -9.40
N MET A 464 18.75 4.20 -9.86
CA MET A 464 18.61 3.47 -11.12
C MET A 464 18.93 4.32 -12.35
N MET A 465 18.52 5.59 -12.33
CA MET A 465 18.89 6.55 -13.37
C MET A 465 20.40 6.75 -13.44
N SER A 466 21.06 6.93 -12.29
CA SER A 466 22.51 7.07 -12.21
C SER A 466 23.24 5.86 -12.80
N LEU A 467 22.81 4.64 -12.40
CA LEU A 467 23.36 3.40 -12.96
C LEU A 467 23.16 3.33 -14.48
N SER A 468 21.97 3.66 -14.98
CA SER A 468 21.65 3.64 -16.41
C SER A 468 22.54 4.59 -17.22
N ILE A 469 22.81 5.79 -16.71
CA ILE A 469 23.72 6.76 -17.35
C ILE A 469 25.15 6.23 -17.39
N ILE A 470 25.65 5.70 -16.27
CA ILE A 470 27.01 5.11 -16.20
C ILE A 470 27.14 3.95 -17.20
N MET A 471 26.12 3.10 -17.29
CA MET A 471 26.09 1.97 -18.21
C MET A 471 26.09 2.42 -19.68
N VAL A 472 25.35 3.47 -20.03
CA VAL A 472 25.40 4.06 -21.38
C VAL A 472 26.81 4.54 -21.74
N VAL A 473 27.45 5.30 -20.84
CA VAL A 473 28.81 5.83 -21.07
C VAL A 473 29.81 4.68 -21.17
N LEU A 474 29.66 3.66 -20.32
CA LEU A 474 30.49 2.46 -20.35
C LEU A 474 30.35 1.73 -21.68
N VAL A 475 29.13 1.33 -22.08
CA VAL A 475 28.90 0.61 -23.34
C VAL A 475 29.40 1.42 -24.54
N PHE A 476 29.16 2.73 -24.57
CA PHE A 476 29.63 3.58 -25.65
C PHE A 476 31.17 3.62 -25.72
N THR A 477 31.86 3.71 -24.58
CA THR A 477 33.33 3.70 -24.53
C THR A 477 33.88 2.37 -25.04
N TRP A 478 33.25 1.25 -24.71
CA TRP A 478 33.60 -0.07 -25.22
C TRP A 478 33.40 -0.19 -26.74
N VAL A 479 32.30 0.35 -27.28
CA VAL A 479 32.04 0.35 -28.73
C VAL A 479 33.04 1.22 -29.48
N VAL A 480 33.37 2.42 -28.97
CA VAL A 480 34.38 3.28 -29.60
C VAL A 480 35.75 2.60 -29.65
N GLU A 481 36.14 1.88 -28.59
CA GLU A 481 37.43 1.18 -28.56
C GLU A 481 37.48 0.02 -29.56
N THR A 482 36.40 -0.77 -29.68
CA THR A 482 36.32 -1.84 -30.68
C THR A 482 36.35 -1.33 -32.11
N LEU A 483 35.64 -0.23 -32.40
CA LEU A 483 35.65 0.40 -33.71
C LEU A 483 37.02 1.00 -34.07
N ARG A 484 37.70 1.65 -33.12
CA ARG A 484 39.05 2.20 -33.33
C ARG A 484 40.06 1.11 -33.68
N CYS A 485 39.93 -0.08 -33.08
CA CYS A 485 40.74 -1.24 -33.41
C CYS A 485 40.42 -1.84 -34.79
N TRP A 486 39.26 -1.53 -35.37
CA TRP A 486 38.81 -2.03 -36.68
C TRP A 486 39.16 -1.12 -37.87
N ASP A 487 39.52 0.15 -37.63
CA ASP A 487 39.77 1.16 -38.67
C ASP A 487 41.24 1.35 -39.07
N LYS A 488 42.21 0.61 -38.50
CA LYS A 488 43.59 0.64 -39.03
C LYS A 488 43.69 -0.24 -40.29
N PRO A 489 43.97 0.32 -41.49
CA PRO A 489 44.08 -0.46 -42.70
C PRO A 489 45.35 -1.31 -42.68
N LEU A 490 45.20 -2.63 -42.86
CA LEU A 490 46.31 -3.46 -43.32
C LEU A 490 46.56 -3.12 -44.79
N SER A 491 47.77 -2.69 -45.12
CA SER A 491 48.19 -2.58 -46.50
C SER A 491 48.11 -3.96 -47.18
N THR A 492 47.76 -3.91 -48.47
CA THR A 492 48.00 -4.90 -49.53
C THR A 492 47.09 -6.13 -49.65
N ASN A 493 46.28 -6.06 -50.72
CA ASN A 493 46.13 -7.04 -51.82
C ASN A 493 45.45 -8.37 -51.55
N THR A 494 44.21 -8.51 -52.07
CA THR A 494 43.77 -9.40 -53.18
C THR A 494 42.34 -9.87 -52.95
N CYS A 495 41.41 -9.35 -53.75
CA CYS A 495 40.09 -9.95 -53.91
C CYS A 495 39.65 -9.77 -55.37
N PHE A 496 40.10 -10.70 -56.22
CA PHE A 496 39.38 -11.30 -57.35
C PHE A 496 40.39 -12.07 -58.22
N ARG A 497 40.43 -13.39 -58.08
CA ARG A 497 40.87 -14.28 -59.16
C ARG A 497 39.88 -15.43 -59.24
N THR A 498 38.86 -15.22 -60.07
CA THR A 498 37.95 -16.27 -60.51
C THR A 498 38.74 -17.33 -61.26
N HIS A 499 38.74 -18.55 -60.73
CA HIS A 499 39.18 -19.73 -61.46
C HIS A 499 38.15 -20.03 -62.56
N THR A 500 38.52 -19.78 -63.81
CA THR A 500 37.93 -20.46 -64.98
C THR A 500 38.92 -21.52 -65.41
N SER A 501 38.60 -22.80 -65.16
CA SER A 501 39.35 -23.93 -65.71
C SER A 501 39.11 -24.04 -67.21
N ARG A 502 40.16 -24.42 -67.93
CA ARG A 502 40.07 -24.93 -69.30
C ARG A 502 40.31 -26.43 -69.26
#